data_AF-A0A1B7W679-F1
#
_entry.id   AF-A0A1B7W679-F1
#
_cell.length_a   1.000
_cell.length_b   1.000
_cell.length_c   1.000
_cell.angle_alpha   90.00
_cell.angle_beta   90.00
_cell.angle_gamma   90.00
#
_symmetry.space_group_name_H-M   'P 1'
#
loop_
_entity.id
_entity.type
_entity.pdbx_description
1 polymer ?
#
loop_
_entity_poly.entity_id
_entity_poly.type
_entity_poly.pdbx_seq_one_letter_code
_entity_poly.pdbx_strand_id
1 'polypeptide(L)'
;MPVEIQLLPSFKLGVKENTQLHLPTIQIVPIKSNIPYISRITCIVRGTPNELAAQIQKSYRQFHTATPKQIYNISQLGQDPCQLDAPLITIVDCTLKVIVEYFDSDAVGKPNLSISNHVCAECDLWFIPNLQKSSSSSTKNHLPMNTSQFDHYLNNLSQQLSEKLNEKQRKRFPGWLALDFGTSNSTVTLFDPIEVPIAEVLPREQELRLRERMAEWFNSSPDLALPDVSSSEWEKFLVDISKNLAIESDQLSEIFESDNKELFLEAIRQIELCLGTSDRFRRAVSKKLYAIYHEVFRVPTLESQNLIPVVLDIDRRSTEIPSEMEVSQLIPLKLRMGRDARDNRKKAIAQGTTVSVKEIISRFHHSPKRYFGQDRSFPIILEEDEENIQVNRLIQAAWAQLIELTEDYRQRARRRFSEGDFLTAVVTYPTV
;
A
#
# COMPACT_ATOMS: atom_id res chain seq x y z
N MET A 1 -15.48 13.76 10.89
CA MET A 1 -15.31 15.22 10.76
C MET A 1 -16.15 15.66 9.56
N PRO A 2 -16.95 16.73 9.65
CA PRO A 2 -17.86 17.14 8.58
C PRO A 2 -17.22 18.03 7.50
N VAL A 3 -15.94 18.39 7.65
CA VAL A 3 -15.17 19.14 6.64
C VAL A 3 -13.86 18.41 6.36
N GLU A 4 -13.51 18.27 5.08
CA GLU A 4 -12.23 17.77 4.59
C GLU A 4 -11.55 18.82 3.72
N ILE A 5 -10.23 18.96 3.88
CA ILE A 5 -9.39 19.78 3.00
C ILE A 5 -8.70 18.83 2.02
N GLN A 6 -9.08 18.90 0.76
CA GLN A 6 -8.41 18.20 -0.33
C GLN A 6 -7.25 19.08 -0.85
N LEU A 7 -6.04 18.68 -0.46
CA LEU A 7 -4.78 19.31 -0.82
C LEU A 7 -3.75 18.21 -1.05
N LEU A 8 -2.95 18.31 -2.11
CA LEU A 8 -1.89 17.35 -2.37
C LEU A 8 -0.82 17.46 -1.28
N PRO A 9 -0.29 16.34 -0.74
CA PRO A 9 0.70 16.39 0.35
C PRO A 9 2.06 16.92 -0.12
N SER A 10 2.35 16.82 -1.42
CA SER A 10 3.55 17.39 -2.03
C SER A 10 3.24 17.90 -3.42
N PHE A 11 3.86 19.02 -3.81
CA PHE A 11 3.61 19.70 -5.07
C PHE A 11 4.90 20.31 -5.64
N LYS A 12 5.26 19.87 -6.83
CA LYS A 12 6.38 20.46 -7.58
C LYS A 12 5.93 21.79 -8.20
N LEU A 13 6.59 22.88 -7.83
CA LEU A 13 6.33 24.18 -8.44
C LEU A 13 6.78 24.18 -9.91
N GLY A 14 5.96 24.75 -10.77
CA GLY A 14 6.25 24.91 -12.19
C GLY A 14 6.00 26.35 -12.63
N VAL A 15 6.74 26.83 -13.61
CA VAL A 15 6.57 28.16 -14.20
C VAL A 15 5.91 28.01 -15.57
N LYS A 16 4.78 28.69 -15.81
CA LYS A 16 4.13 28.77 -17.11
C LYS A 16 4.85 29.79 -18.02
N GLU A 17 4.58 29.74 -19.33
CA GLU A 17 5.20 30.58 -20.37
C GLU A 17 5.21 32.09 -20.04
N ASN A 18 4.28 32.57 -19.22
CA ASN A 18 4.14 33.97 -18.81
C ASN A 18 4.70 34.27 -17.40
N THR A 19 5.76 33.59 -16.95
CA THR A 19 6.36 33.76 -15.60
C THR A 19 5.41 33.51 -14.41
N GLN A 20 4.24 32.92 -14.67
CA GLN A 20 3.24 32.62 -13.66
C GLN A 20 3.57 31.29 -12.97
N LEU A 21 3.65 31.32 -11.65
CA LEU A 21 3.85 30.13 -10.82
C LEU A 21 2.56 29.30 -10.78
N HIS A 22 2.69 28.01 -11.07
CA HIS A 22 1.65 27.03 -10.86
C HIS A 22 1.64 26.63 -9.38
N LEU A 23 0.47 26.70 -8.74
CA LEU A 23 0.29 26.47 -7.30
C LEU A 23 -0.75 25.35 -7.06
N PRO A 24 -0.66 24.62 -5.94
CA PRO A 24 -1.63 23.57 -5.65
C PRO A 24 -3.03 24.16 -5.41
N THR A 25 -4.03 23.53 -6.03
CA THR A 25 -5.44 23.82 -5.80
C THR A 25 -5.87 23.31 -4.42
N ILE A 26 -6.61 24.14 -3.67
CA ILE A 26 -7.19 23.75 -2.38
C ILE A 26 -8.70 23.59 -2.58
N GLN A 27 -9.22 22.42 -2.24
CA GLN A 27 -10.66 22.15 -2.24
C GLN A 27 -11.15 21.85 -0.83
N ILE A 28 -12.32 22.36 -0.49
CA ILE A 28 -12.97 22.14 0.80
C ILE A 28 -14.26 21.37 0.54
N VAL A 29 -14.40 20.20 1.17
CA VAL A 29 -15.46 19.24 0.91
C VAL A 29 -16.27 18.97 2.18
N PRO A 30 -17.62 19.03 2.12
CA PRO A 30 -18.47 18.59 3.23
C PRO A 30 -18.57 17.05 3.25
N ILE A 31 -18.40 16.44 4.43
CA ILE A 31 -18.57 14.99 4.64
C ILE A 31 -19.97 14.72 5.21
N LYS A 32 -20.65 13.70 4.66
CA LYS A 32 -22.11 13.41 4.68
C LYS A 32 -22.82 13.26 6.04
N SER A 33 -22.23 13.62 7.17
CA SER A 33 -22.81 13.41 8.50
C SER A 33 -23.33 14.68 9.19
N ASN A 34 -22.85 15.87 8.83
CA ASN A 34 -23.31 17.14 9.41
C ASN A 34 -23.04 18.30 8.43
N ILE A 35 -23.84 19.38 8.44
CA ILE A 35 -23.65 20.51 7.52
C ILE A 35 -22.68 21.53 8.13
N PRO A 36 -21.49 21.74 7.53
CA PRO A 36 -20.51 22.64 8.10
C PRO A 36 -20.75 24.10 7.72
N TYR A 37 -20.49 24.98 8.68
CA TYR A 37 -20.53 26.43 8.51
C TYR A 37 -19.13 27.02 8.69
N ILE A 38 -18.50 27.47 7.61
CA ILE A 38 -17.14 28.01 7.63
C ILE A 38 -17.13 29.46 8.10
N SER A 39 -16.29 29.75 9.10
CA SER A 39 -16.06 31.10 9.63
C SER A 39 -14.74 31.71 9.16
N ARG A 40 -13.70 30.87 9.00
CA ARG A 40 -12.37 31.32 8.58
C ARG A 40 -11.60 30.26 7.78
N ILE A 41 -10.87 30.69 6.77
CA ILE A 41 -9.87 29.88 6.05
C ILE A 41 -8.57 30.67 6.01
N THR A 42 -7.51 30.09 6.56
CA THR A 42 -6.18 30.71 6.62
C THR A 42 -5.18 29.84 5.89
N CYS A 43 -4.43 30.44 4.95
CA CYS A 43 -3.31 29.80 4.28
C CYS A 43 -2.01 30.43 4.78
N ILE A 44 -1.08 29.60 5.24
CA ILE A 44 0.22 30.01 5.76
C ILE A 44 1.29 29.28 4.96
N VAL A 45 2.27 30.00 4.41
CA VAL A 45 3.40 29.40 3.67
C VAL A 45 4.69 29.75 4.39
N ARG A 46 5.51 28.74 4.68
CA ARG A 46 6.81 28.91 5.35
C ARG A 46 7.88 28.11 4.63
N GLY A 47 9.11 28.59 4.65
CA GLY A 47 10.25 27.87 4.08
C GLY A 47 11.11 28.75 3.19
N THR A 48 12.02 28.12 2.46
CA THR A 48 13.05 28.80 1.68
C THR A 48 12.78 28.74 0.18
N PRO A 49 12.95 29.84 -0.58
CA PRO A 49 13.28 31.19 -0.13
C PRO A 49 12.10 31.90 0.57
N ASN A 50 12.37 32.66 1.64
CA ASN A 50 11.33 33.33 2.44
C ASN A 50 10.50 34.34 1.63
N GLU A 51 11.11 35.04 0.68
CA GLU A 51 10.44 36.01 -0.19
C GLU A 51 9.41 35.33 -1.09
N LEU A 52 9.78 34.19 -1.67
CA LEU A 52 8.90 33.38 -2.49
C LEU A 52 7.77 32.76 -1.65
N ALA A 53 8.07 32.27 -0.44
CA ALA A 53 7.04 31.80 0.49
C ALA A 53 6.00 32.89 0.79
N ALA A 54 6.43 34.12 1.05
CA ALA A 54 5.53 35.26 1.27
C ALA A 54 4.71 35.61 0.02
N GLN A 55 5.30 35.51 -1.17
CA GLN A 55 4.63 35.74 -2.45
C GLN A 55 3.56 34.68 -2.74
N ILE A 56 3.89 33.40 -2.51
CA ILE A 56 2.95 32.28 -2.63
C ILE A 56 1.81 32.46 -1.62
N GLN A 57 2.10 32.83 -0.36
CA GLN A 57 1.06 33.05 0.64
C GLN A 57 0.04 34.12 0.22
N LYS A 58 0.50 35.21 -0.39
CA LYS A 58 -0.37 36.31 -0.88
C LYS A 58 -1.29 35.88 -2.01
N SER A 59 -0.94 34.85 -2.77
CA SER A 59 -1.76 34.35 -3.87
C SER A 59 -3.01 33.59 -3.40
N TYR A 60 -3.02 33.09 -2.16
CA TYR A 60 -4.18 32.39 -1.60
C TYR A 60 -5.13 33.38 -0.94
N ARG A 61 -6.36 33.45 -1.43
CA ARG A 61 -7.38 34.32 -0.83
C ARG A 61 -7.78 33.77 0.53
N GLN A 62 -7.45 34.51 1.59
CA GLN A 62 -7.94 34.22 2.92
C GLN A 62 -9.45 34.48 2.98
N PHE A 63 -10.16 33.67 3.76
CA PHE A 63 -11.59 33.84 3.97
C PHE A 63 -11.86 34.14 5.44
N HIS A 64 -12.63 35.19 5.71
CA HIS A 64 -13.13 35.48 7.04
C HIS A 64 -14.52 36.09 6.93
N THR A 65 -15.45 35.62 7.75
CA THR A 65 -16.81 36.13 7.80
C THR A 65 -17.28 36.22 9.25
N ALA A 66 -17.97 37.30 9.58
CA ALA A 66 -18.61 37.45 10.89
C ALA A 66 -19.83 36.51 11.03
N THR A 67 -20.46 36.14 9.92
CA THR A 67 -21.55 35.16 9.84
C THR A 67 -21.06 33.90 9.13
N PRO A 68 -20.94 32.75 9.84
CA PRO A 68 -20.46 31.51 9.24
C PRO A 68 -21.27 31.12 8.00
N LYS A 69 -20.58 30.78 6.91
CA LYS A 69 -21.21 30.42 5.63
C LYS A 69 -21.35 28.92 5.49
N GLN A 70 -22.56 28.50 5.16
CA GLN A 70 -22.88 27.11 4.91
C GLN A 70 -22.26 26.62 3.61
N ILE A 71 -21.72 25.40 3.62
CA ILE A 71 -21.17 24.77 2.42
C ILE A 71 -21.92 23.48 2.12
N TYR A 72 -22.53 23.44 0.93
CA TYR A 72 -23.30 22.29 0.44
C TYR A 72 -22.53 21.43 -0.57
N ASN A 73 -21.57 22.03 -1.27
CA ASN A 73 -20.83 21.41 -2.37
C ASN A 73 -19.32 21.66 -2.23
N ILE A 74 -18.53 20.87 -2.95
CA ILE A 74 -17.08 21.07 -3.10
C ILE A 74 -16.83 22.53 -3.48
N SER A 75 -16.06 23.22 -2.65
CA SER A 75 -15.72 24.63 -2.85
C SER A 75 -14.22 24.76 -3.06
N GLN A 76 -13.81 25.25 -4.22
CA GLN A 76 -12.40 25.54 -4.51
C GLN A 76 -12.05 26.92 -3.94
N LEU A 77 -10.96 26.98 -3.17
CA LEU A 77 -10.48 28.26 -2.65
C LEU A 77 -9.95 29.12 -3.80
N GLY A 78 -10.37 30.39 -3.84
CA GLY A 78 -9.89 31.34 -4.85
C GLY A 78 -8.38 31.56 -4.73
N GLN A 79 -7.71 31.55 -5.89
CA GLN A 79 -6.27 31.77 -6.01
C GLN A 79 -6.05 32.89 -7.02
N ASP A 80 -5.28 33.90 -6.63
CA ASP A 80 -4.83 34.96 -7.51
C ASP A 80 -3.56 34.50 -8.26
N PRO A 81 -3.34 34.95 -9.51
CA PRO A 81 -2.13 34.62 -10.25
C PRO A 81 -0.86 35.04 -9.49
N CYS A 82 0.00 34.06 -9.18
CA CYS A 82 1.31 34.34 -8.60
C CYS A 82 2.32 34.60 -9.73
N GLN A 83 2.57 35.87 -10.05
CA GLN A 83 3.56 36.27 -11.05
C GLN A 83 4.95 36.36 -10.41
N LEU A 84 5.94 35.70 -11.00
CA LEU A 84 7.33 35.81 -10.55
C LEU A 84 8.00 37.04 -11.17
N ASP A 85 8.75 37.80 -10.36
CA ASP A 85 9.53 38.94 -10.84
C ASP A 85 10.81 38.50 -11.59
N ALA A 86 11.26 37.27 -11.36
CA ALA A 86 12.44 36.66 -11.95
C ALA A 86 12.24 35.16 -12.16
N PRO A 87 12.95 34.51 -13.10
CA PRO A 87 12.88 33.07 -13.29
C PRO A 87 13.26 32.31 -12.02
N LEU A 88 12.57 31.21 -11.76
CA LEU A 88 12.81 30.36 -10.60
C LEU A 88 14.13 29.59 -10.78
N ILE A 89 15.21 30.13 -10.23
CA ILE A 89 16.58 29.58 -10.37
C ILE A 89 17.15 29.01 -9.07
N THR A 90 16.46 29.21 -7.94
CA THR A 90 16.87 28.74 -6.62
C THR A 90 16.08 27.50 -6.24
N ILE A 91 16.69 26.63 -5.43
CA ILE A 91 15.95 25.53 -4.79
C ILE A 91 14.82 26.13 -3.94
N VAL A 92 13.64 25.54 -4.04
CA VAL A 92 12.48 25.88 -3.20
C VAL A 92 12.15 24.67 -2.35
N ASP A 93 11.96 24.94 -1.07
CA ASP A 93 11.48 24.00 -0.06
C ASP A 93 10.59 24.80 0.90
N CYS A 94 9.28 24.72 0.70
CA CYS A 94 8.29 25.47 1.45
C CYS A 94 7.13 24.56 1.86
N THR A 95 6.53 24.80 3.01
CA THR A 95 5.32 24.11 3.47
C THR A 95 4.15 25.08 3.42
N LEU A 96 3.11 24.73 2.67
CA LEU A 96 1.81 25.37 2.68
C LEU A 96 0.92 24.67 3.71
N LYS A 97 0.44 25.42 4.71
CA LYS A 97 -0.50 24.97 5.74
C LYS A 97 -1.83 25.67 5.55
N VAL A 98 -2.90 24.90 5.44
CA VAL A 98 -4.28 25.38 5.28
C VAL A 98 -5.06 25.03 6.54
N ILE A 99 -5.65 26.04 7.17
CA ILE A 99 -6.45 25.90 8.39
C ILE A 99 -7.87 26.38 8.08
N VAL A 100 -8.86 25.53 8.31
CA VAL A 100 -10.28 25.86 8.16
C VAL A 100 -10.95 25.80 9.52
N GLU A 101 -11.49 26.93 9.97
CA GLU A 101 -12.34 27.05 11.16
C GLU A 101 -13.82 26.94 10.73
N TYR A 102 -14.56 26.06 11.40
CA TYR A 102 -15.96 25.79 11.07
C TYR A 102 -16.80 25.49 12.31
N PHE A 103 -18.10 25.68 12.17
CA PHE A 103 -19.13 25.31 13.15
C PHE A 103 -19.99 24.19 12.60
N ASP A 104 -20.37 23.28 13.48
CA ASP A 104 -21.32 22.21 13.18
C ASP A 104 -22.75 22.74 13.18
N SER A 105 -23.65 22.09 12.43
CA SER A 105 -25.07 22.40 12.55
C SER A 105 -25.68 21.76 13.80
N ASP A 106 -26.65 22.45 14.42
CA ASP A 106 -27.49 21.94 15.51
C ASP A 106 -28.59 20.99 14.98
N ALA A 107 -29.42 20.47 15.88
CA ALA A 107 -30.51 19.56 15.51
C ALA A 107 -31.56 20.18 14.56
N VAL A 108 -31.55 21.50 14.38
CA VAL A 108 -32.45 22.28 13.51
C VAL A 108 -31.72 22.77 12.24
N GLY A 109 -30.46 22.37 12.05
CA GLY A 109 -29.65 22.72 10.89
C GLY A 109 -29.11 24.15 10.91
N LYS A 110 -29.00 24.80 12.07
CA LYS A 110 -28.37 26.13 12.24
C LYS A 110 -26.95 26.01 12.81
N PRO A 111 -26.05 26.97 12.57
CA PRO A 111 -24.68 26.89 13.10
C PRO A 111 -24.69 26.93 14.64
N ASN A 112 -24.12 25.90 15.26
CA ASN A 112 -23.87 25.87 16.70
C ASN A 112 -22.62 26.69 17.04
N LEU A 113 -22.81 27.97 17.37
CA LEU A 113 -21.73 28.91 17.67
C LEU A 113 -21.02 28.66 19.01
N SER A 114 -21.50 27.71 19.82
CA SER A 114 -20.91 27.40 21.12
C SER A 114 -19.61 26.61 21.01
N ILE A 115 -19.36 25.91 19.90
CA ILE A 115 -18.20 25.06 19.70
C ILE A 115 -17.59 25.34 18.32
N SER A 116 -16.42 25.99 18.32
CA SER A 116 -15.62 26.18 17.11
C SER A 116 -14.71 24.98 16.88
N ASN A 117 -14.78 24.39 15.69
CA ASN A 117 -13.90 23.31 15.26
C ASN A 117 -12.89 23.80 14.24
N HIS A 118 -11.77 23.09 14.10
CA HIS A 118 -10.78 23.37 13.07
C HIS A 118 -10.27 22.09 12.42
N VAL A 119 -9.95 22.18 11.13
CA VAL A 119 -9.26 21.13 10.37
C VAL A 119 -8.07 21.74 9.65
N CYS A 120 -6.99 20.96 9.53
CA CYS A 120 -5.73 21.42 8.95
C CYS A 120 -5.22 20.41 7.91
N ALA A 121 -4.63 20.91 6.83
CA ALA A 121 -3.87 20.13 5.85
C ALA A 121 -2.58 20.86 5.48
N GLU A 122 -1.55 20.09 5.12
CA GLU A 122 -0.22 20.59 4.79
C GLU A 122 0.24 20.06 3.43
N CYS A 123 1.04 20.84 2.72
CA CYS A 123 1.58 20.52 1.40
C CYS A 123 3.02 21.00 1.28
N ASP A 124 3.92 20.09 0.92
CA ASP A 124 5.33 20.40 0.64
C ASP A 124 5.48 20.91 -0.79
N LEU A 125 5.80 22.19 -0.93
CA LEU A 125 6.10 22.88 -2.17
C LEU A 125 7.59 22.82 -2.44
N TRP A 126 7.99 22.23 -3.56
CA TRP A 126 9.40 22.11 -3.90
C TRP A 126 9.71 22.44 -5.35
N PHE A 127 10.93 22.92 -5.57
CA PHE A 127 11.50 23.12 -6.90
C PHE A 127 12.99 22.89 -6.85
N ILE A 128 13.52 22.19 -7.85
CA ILE A 128 14.95 22.00 -8.04
C ILE A 128 15.27 22.55 -9.43
N PRO A 129 16.13 23.58 -9.54
CA PRO A 129 16.57 24.08 -10.83
C PRO A 129 17.33 22.97 -11.57
N ASN A 130 16.99 22.76 -12.85
CA ASN A 130 17.76 21.86 -13.71
C ASN A 130 19.15 22.46 -13.95
N LEU A 131 20.12 22.11 -13.10
CA LEU A 131 21.54 22.35 -13.35
C LEU A 131 22.05 21.33 -14.38
N GLN A 132 21.52 21.38 -15.61
CA GLN A 132 22.26 20.82 -16.73
C GLN A 132 23.38 21.80 -17.06
N LYS A 133 24.61 21.33 -16.85
CA LYS A 133 25.86 21.94 -17.34
C LYS A 133 25.68 22.38 -18.79
N SER A 134 25.55 23.68 -19.04
CA SER A 134 25.88 24.27 -20.33
C SER A 134 27.37 24.62 -20.34
N SER A 135 28.21 23.60 -20.41
CA SER A 135 29.55 23.79 -20.96
C SER A 135 29.41 24.11 -22.44
N SER A 136 29.87 25.30 -22.82
CA SER A 136 30.23 25.77 -24.16
C SER A 136 29.16 25.73 -25.26
N SER A 137 28.64 26.92 -25.62
CA SER A 137 28.71 27.40 -27.01
C SER A 137 28.22 28.85 -27.12
N SER A 138 29.15 29.74 -27.44
CA SER A 138 29.04 30.87 -28.37
C SER A 138 27.73 31.66 -28.46
N THR A 139 27.84 32.95 -28.15
CA THR A 139 27.26 34.08 -28.88
C THR A 139 26.85 33.74 -30.31
N LYS A 140 25.56 33.85 -30.65
CA LYS A 140 25.07 34.18 -32.01
C LYS A 140 23.57 34.56 -32.00
N ASN A 141 23.35 35.84 -32.24
CA ASN A 141 22.26 36.51 -32.96
C ASN A 141 20.91 35.78 -33.11
N HIS A 142 19.87 36.43 -32.58
CA HIS A 142 18.48 36.25 -32.96
C HIS A 142 18.30 36.38 -34.49
N LEU A 143 17.81 35.32 -35.13
CA LEU A 143 17.04 35.39 -36.36
C LEU A 143 15.64 34.84 -36.08
N PRO A 144 14.57 35.46 -36.60
CA PRO A 144 13.21 34.97 -36.40
C PRO A 144 13.01 33.64 -37.12
N MET A 145 12.50 32.65 -36.39
CA MET A 145 12.18 31.31 -36.88
C MET A 145 11.07 31.41 -37.94
N ASN A 146 11.24 30.71 -39.06
CA ASN A 146 10.27 30.69 -40.17
C ASN A 146 9.07 29.78 -39.81
N THR A 147 7.86 30.18 -40.22
CA THR A 147 6.56 29.61 -39.77
C THR A 147 6.44 28.10 -39.93
N SER A 148 7.09 27.50 -40.94
CA SER A 148 7.08 26.05 -41.18
C SER A 148 7.91 25.24 -40.17
N GLN A 149 8.93 25.83 -39.55
CA GLN A 149 9.69 25.21 -38.46
C GLN A 149 8.92 25.31 -37.13
N PHE A 150 8.12 26.36 -36.97
CA PHE A 150 7.23 26.53 -35.82
C PHE A 150 6.09 25.52 -35.85
N ASP A 151 5.47 25.27 -37.01
CA ASP A 151 4.42 24.26 -37.16
C ASP A 151 4.96 22.84 -36.93
N HIS A 152 6.19 22.55 -37.37
CA HIS A 152 6.82 21.24 -37.13
C HIS A 152 7.23 21.05 -35.66
N TYR A 153 7.63 22.14 -34.98
CA TYR A 153 7.90 22.16 -33.55
C TYR A 153 6.61 22.03 -32.74
N LEU A 154 5.54 22.73 -33.11
CA LEU A 154 4.22 22.62 -32.47
C LEU A 154 3.58 21.26 -32.69
N ASN A 155 3.77 20.62 -33.85
CA ASN A 155 3.31 19.26 -34.09
C ASN A 155 4.11 18.22 -33.31
N ASN A 156 5.43 18.38 -33.19
CA ASN A 156 6.24 17.52 -32.32
C ASN A 156 5.92 17.77 -30.84
N LEU A 157 5.66 19.02 -30.44
CA LEU A 157 5.28 19.38 -29.08
C LEU A 157 3.86 18.91 -28.76
N SER A 158 2.93 18.95 -29.70
CA SER A 158 1.56 18.43 -29.54
C SER A 158 1.53 16.90 -29.57
N GLN A 159 2.43 16.24 -30.30
CA GLN A 159 2.62 14.80 -30.25
C GLN A 159 3.31 14.38 -28.94
N GLN A 160 4.33 15.11 -28.46
CA GLN A 160 4.95 14.91 -27.14
C GLN A 160 4.00 15.27 -25.98
N LEU A 161 3.15 16.28 -26.13
CA LEU A 161 2.09 16.64 -25.17
C LEU A 161 0.95 15.63 -25.22
N SER A 162 0.63 15.05 -26.37
CA SER A 162 -0.36 13.95 -26.47
C SER A 162 0.20 12.66 -25.88
N GLU A 163 1.49 12.39 -26.05
CA GLU A 163 2.20 11.29 -25.38
C GLU A 163 2.34 11.52 -23.86
N LYS A 164 2.54 12.77 -23.42
CA LYS A 164 2.56 13.16 -21.99
C LYS A 164 1.17 13.35 -21.35
N LEU A 165 0.13 13.66 -22.12
CA LEU A 165 -1.27 13.66 -21.66
C LEU A 165 -1.86 12.25 -21.71
N ASN A 166 -1.26 11.35 -22.50
CA ASN A 166 -1.44 9.90 -22.46
C ASN A 166 -0.49 9.19 -21.47
N GLU A 167 0.43 9.89 -20.78
CA GLU A 167 0.90 9.41 -19.48
C GLU A 167 -0.35 9.40 -18.61
N LYS A 168 -0.96 8.21 -18.50
CA LYS A 168 -2.19 7.89 -17.76
C LYS A 168 -2.37 8.96 -16.69
N GLN A 169 -3.48 9.73 -16.73
CA GLN A 169 -4.02 10.32 -15.50
C GLN A 169 -3.82 9.24 -14.44
N ARG A 170 -2.86 9.43 -13.52
CA ARG A 170 -2.33 8.34 -12.69
C ARG A 170 -3.52 7.77 -11.97
N LYS A 171 -4.04 6.66 -12.50
CA LYS A 171 -5.36 6.18 -12.12
C LYS A 171 -5.18 5.81 -10.67
N ARG A 172 -5.95 6.39 -9.77
CA ARG A 172 -5.83 6.04 -8.36
C ARG A 172 -6.29 4.59 -8.21
N PHE A 173 -5.48 3.76 -7.57
CA PHE A 173 -5.93 2.43 -7.18
C PHE A 173 -7.15 2.59 -6.25
N PRO A 174 -8.29 1.94 -6.55
CA PRO A 174 -9.54 2.19 -5.83
C PRO A 174 -9.58 1.61 -4.41
N GLY A 175 -8.67 0.70 -4.09
CA GLY A 175 -8.54 0.11 -2.76
C GLY A 175 -7.42 0.73 -1.92
N TRP A 176 -6.97 -0.02 -0.91
CA TRP A 176 -5.89 0.40 -0.01
C TRP A 176 -4.95 -0.75 0.32
N LEU A 177 -3.76 -0.40 0.80
CA LEU A 177 -2.79 -1.34 1.36
C LEU A 177 -2.86 -1.32 2.88
N ALA A 178 -2.84 -2.48 3.53
CA ALA A 178 -2.54 -2.58 4.94
C ALA A 178 -1.09 -3.09 5.08
N LEU A 179 -0.19 -2.24 5.58
CA LEU A 179 1.22 -2.56 5.82
C LEU A 179 1.40 -2.83 7.31
N ASP A 180 1.83 -4.04 7.68
CA ASP A 180 2.14 -4.37 9.08
C ASP A 180 3.64 -4.54 9.28
N PHE A 181 4.24 -3.63 10.05
CA PHE A 181 5.64 -3.74 10.45
C PHE A 181 5.76 -4.41 11.81
N GLY A 182 5.89 -5.73 11.80
CA GLY A 182 6.24 -6.49 12.99
C GLY A 182 7.71 -6.33 13.38
N THR A 183 8.02 -6.71 14.62
CA THR A 183 9.40 -6.67 15.15
C THR A 183 10.32 -7.61 14.37
N SER A 184 9.82 -8.79 14.02
CA SER A 184 10.57 -9.84 13.32
C SER A 184 10.23 -9.90 11.85
N ASN A 185 8.95 -9.73 11.51
CA ASN A 185 8.42 -9.94 10.18
C ASN A 185 7.46 -8.83 9.77
N SER A 186 7.36 -8.60 8.47
CA SER A 186 6.46 -7.63 7.86
C SER A 186 5.50 -8.34 6.91
N THR A 187 4.26 -7.86 6.87
CA THR A 187 3.22 -8.39 5.98
C THR A 187 2.49 -7.26 5.27
N VAL A 188 1.89 -7.57 4.12
CA VAL A 188 1.03 -6.64 3.39
C VAL A 188 -0.26 -7.34 3.03
N THR A 189 -1.38 -6.68 3.33
CA THR A 189 -2.71 -7.09 2.87
C THR A 189 -3.25 -6.04 1.91
N LEU A 190 -3.55 -6.42 0.69
CA LEU A 190 -4.13 -5.56 -0.33
C LEU A 190 -5.66 -5.67 -0.29
N PHE A 191 -6.37 -4.57 -0.09
CA PHE A 191 -7.81 -4.54 -0.36
C PHE A 191 -8.04 -4.10 -1.80
N ASP A 192 -8.74 -4.90 -2.60
CA ASP A 192 -9.11 -4.54 -3.97
C ASP A 192 -10.63 -4.58 -4.15
N PRO A 193 -11.33 -3.44 -4.31
CA PRO A 193 -12.80 -3.40 -4.40
C PRO A 193 -13.36 -3.95 -5.72
N ILE A 194 -12.56 -4.60 -6.57
CA ILE A 194 -13.05 -5.36 -7.71
C ILE A 194 -14.12 -6.36 -7.25
N GLU A 195 -15.27 -6.40 -7.94
CA GLU A 195 -16.50 -7.12 -7.54
C GLU A 195 -16.25 -8.34 -6.63
N VAL A 196 -16.77 -8.27 -5.40
CA VAL A 196 -16.63 -9.35 -4.40
C VAL A 196 -17.34 -10.59 -4.98
N PRO A 197 -16.63 -11.71 -5.23
CA PRO A 197 -17.30 -12.93 -5.65
C PRO A 197 -18.25 -13.34 -4.52
N ILE A 198 -19.55 -13.37 -4.79
CA ILE A 198 -20.50 -14.05 -3.91
C ILE A 198 -20.10 -15.52 -3.97
N ALA A 199 -19.50 -16.01 -2.89
CA ALA A 199 -19.08 -17.40 -2.83
C ALA A 199 -20.34 -18.27 -2.76
N GLU A 200 -20.78 -18.83 -3.89
CA GLU A 200 -21.83 -19.87 -3.93
C GLU A 200 -21.36 -21.18 -3.24
N VAL A 201 -20.08 -21.26 -2.83
CA VAL A 201 -19.42 -22.43 -2.25
C VAL A 201 -18.50 -22.01 -1.09
N LEU A 202 -17.86 -22.98 -0.42
CA LEU A 202 -16.81 -22.75 0.59
C LEU A 202 -15.75 -21.73 0.11
N PRO A 203 -15.40 -20.71 0.93
CA PRO A 203 -14.32 -19.77 0.61
C PRO A 203 -13.01 -20.49 0.30
N ARG A 204 -12.23 -19.94 -0.63
CA ARG A 204 -11.04 -20.60 -1.18
C ARG A 204 -10.02 -20.99 -0.10
N GLU A 205 -9.81 -20.14 0.89
CA GLU A 205 -8.86 -20.37 1.98
C GLU A 205 -9.31 -21.53 2.87
N GLN A 206 -10.61 -21.61 3.12
CA GLN A 206 -11.21 -22.72 3.85
C GLN A 206 -11.18 -24.01 3.01
N GLU A 207 -11.43 -23.92 1.70
CA GLU A 207 -11.31 -25.06 0.79
C GLU A 207 -9.88 -25.62 0.76
N LEU A 208 -8.87 -24.76 0.59
CA LEU A 208 -7.47 -25.16 0.59
C LEU A 208 -7.08 -25.83 1.91
N ARG A 209 -7.50 -25.25 3.05
CA ARG A 209 -7.21 -25.83 4.37
C ARG A 209 -7.92 -27.15 4.58
N LEU A 210 -9.16 -27.27 4.12
CA LEU A 210 -9.93 -28.52 4.22
C LEU A 210 -9.27 -29.63 3.42
N ARG A 211 -8.86 -29.33 2.18
CA ARG A 211 -8.12 -30.26 1.31
C ARG A 211 -6.84 -30.76 2.00
N GLU A 212 -6.01 -29.86 2.49
CA GLU A 212 -4.77 -30.20 3.19
C GLU A 212 -5.02 -31.12 4.40
N ARG A 213 -5.98 -30.77 5.27
CA ARG A 213 -6.28 -31.57 6.46
C ARG A 213 -6.89 -32.93 6.15
N MET A 214 -7.70 -33.02 5.11
CA MET A 214 -8.27 -34.30 4.66
C MET A 214 -7.17 -35.19 4.07
N ALA A 215 -6.31 -34.63 3.21
CA ALA A 215 -5.15 -35.35 2.67
C ALA A 215 -4.23 -35.88 3.78
N GLU A 216 -3.86 -35.03 4.75
CA GLU A 216 -3.07 -35.42 5.93
C GLU A 216 -3.73 -36.57 6.71
N TRP A 217 -5.05 -36.52 6.89
CA TRP A 217 -5.77 -37.53 7.67
C TRP A 217 -5.85 -38.87 6.91
N PHE A 218 -6.13 -38.86 5.61
CA PHE A 218 -6.18 -40.09 4.81
C PHE A 218 -4.79 -40.70 4.54
N ASN A 219 -3.72 -39.89 4.54
CA ASN A 219 -2.34 -40.38 4.46
C ASN A 219 -1.78 -40.87 5.80
N SER A 220 -2.52 -40.73 6.91
CA SER A 220 -2.03 -41.15 8.23
C SER A 220 -2.22 -42.65 8.48
N SER A 221 -1.28 -43.27 9.21
CA SER A 221 -1.40 -44.68 9.60
C SER A 221 -2.66 -44.92 10.47
N PRO A 222 -3.26 -46.12 10.45
CA PRO A 222 -4.53 -46.38 11.16
C PRO A 222 -4.50 -45.96 12.64
N ASP A 223 -3.41 -46.25 13.34
CA ASP A 223 -3.22 -45.93 14.76
C ASP A 223 -3.16 -44.42 15.06
N LEU A 224 -2.77 -43.61 14.05
CA LEU A 224 -2.75 -42.15 14.13
C LEU A 224 -4.06 -41.53 13.62
N ALA A 225 -4.66 -42.15 12.60
CA ALA A 225 -5.91 -41.69 11.99
C ALA A 225 -7.07 -41.77 12.99
N LEU A 226 -7.22 -42.92 13.66
CA LEU A 226 -8.26 -43.21 14.66
C LEU A 226 -7.72 -44.16 15.74
N PRO A 227 -7.05 -43.64 16.79
CA PRO A 227 -6.41 -44.46 17.82
C PRO A 227 -7.35 -45.40 18.59
N ASP A 228 -8.62 -45.01 18.70
CA ASP A 228 -9.66 -45.73 19.46
C ASP A 228 -10.41 -46.77 18.63
N VAL A 229 -9.96 -47.09 17.41
CA VAL A 229 -10.65 -47.93 16.43
C VAL A 229 -9.71 -49.02 15.91
N SER A 230 -10.24 -50.18 15.54
CA SER A 230 -9.41 -51.25 14.96
C SER A 230 -8.93 -50.88 13.55
N SER A 231 -7.68 -51.24 13.21
CA SER A 231 -7.10 -50.97 11.89
C SER A 231 -7.96 -51.54 10.75
N SER A 232 -8.58 -52.70 10.97
CA SER A 232 -9.50 -53.33 10.02
C SER A 232 -10.79 -52.54 9.76
N GLU A 233 -11.34 -51.85 10.77
CA GLU A 233 -12.52 -51.00 10.57
C GLU A 233 -12.17 -49.74 9.77
N TRP A 234 -10.98 -49.18 10.01
CA TRP A 234 -10.45 -48.06 9.24
C TRP A 234 -10.19 -48.44 7.78
N GLU A 235 -9.48 -49.55 7.53
CA GLU A 235 -9.24 -50.05 6.17
C GLU A 235 -10.53 -50.35 5.42
N LYS A 236 -11.51 -50.97 6.08
CA LYS A 236 -12.83 -51.21 5.49
C LYS A 236 -13.52 -49.91 5.09
N PHE A 237 -13.47 -48.89 5.93
CA PHE A 237 -14.02 -47.57 5.64
C PHE A 237 -13.37 -46.93 4.41
N LEU A 238 -12.04 -47.01 4.28
CA LEU A 238 -11.32 -46.52 3.10
C LEU A 238 -11.75 -47.26 1.83
N VAL A 239 -11.86 -48.59 1.90
CA VAL A 239 -12.31 -49.42 0.77
C VAL A 239 -13.75 -49.07 0.36
N ASP A 240 -14.65 -48.88 1.33
CA ASP A 240 -16.05 -48.53 1.06
C ASP A 240 -16.17 -47.17 0.36
N ILE A 241 -15.41 -46.15 0.80
CA ILE A 241 -15.35 -44.84 0.12
C ILE A 241 -14.79 -44.99 -1.30
N SER A 242 -13.66 -45.66 -1.44
CA SER A 242 -12.94 -45.78 -2.71
C SER A 242 -13.76 -46.53 -3.77
N LYS A 243 -14.50 -47.56 -3.34
CA LYS A 243 -15.46 -48.28 -4.17
C LYS A 243 -16.58 -47.37 -4.69
N ASN A 244 -17.11 -46.47 -3.86
CA ASN A 244 -18.19 -45.56 -4.27
C ASN A 244 -17.68 -44.46 -5.21
N LEU A 245 -16.42 -44.06 -5.08
CA LEU A 245 -15.74 -43.10 -5.95
C LEU A 245 -15.13 -43.74 -7.21
N ALA A 246 -15.20 -45.08 -7.33
CA ALA A 246 -14.59 -45.87 -8.40
C ALA A 246 -13.08 -45.64 -8.58
N ILE A 247 -12.35 -45.56 -7.46
CA ILE A 247 -10.89 -45.41 -7.40
C ILE A 247 -10.26 -46.50 -6.54
N GLU A 248 -8.93 -46.65 -6.64
CA GLU A 248 -8.16 -47.49 -5.72
C GLU A 248 -7.99 -46.82 -4.35
N SER A 249 -7.87 -47.61 -3.29
CA SER A 249 -7.85 -47.09 -1.91
C SER A 249 -6.62 -46.25 -1.56
N ASP A 250 -5.51 -46.48 -2.25
CA ASP A 250 -4.27 -45.71 -2.13
C ASP A 250 -4.34 -44.34 -2.80
N GLN A 251 -5.32 -44.12 -3.70
CA GLN A 251 -5.50 -42.86 -4.43
C GLN A 251 -6.47 -41.89 -3.73
N LEU A 252 -7.08 -42.29 -2.61
CA LEU A 252 -8.10 -41.47 -1.94
C LEU A 252 -7.53 -40.12 -1.45
N SER A 253 -6.28 -40.08 -1.00
CA SER A 253 -5.63 -38.85 -0.58
C SER A 253 -5.33 -37.91 -1.76
N GLU A 254 -5.01 -38.47 -2.93
CA GLU A 254 -4.71 -37.71 -4.15
C GLU A 254 -5.91 -36.86 -4.62
N ILE A 255 -7.15 -37.31 -4.33
CA ILE A 255 -8.35 -36.52 -4.63
C ILE A 255 -8.29 -35.15 -3.95
N PHE A 256 -7.85 -35.11 -2.70
CA PHE A 256 -7.77 -33.87 -1.91
C PHE A 256 -6.62 -32.97 -2.36
N GLU A 257 -5.58 -33.55 -2.95
CA GLU A 257 -4.45 -32.82 -3.52
C GLU A 257 -4.75 -32.27 -4.94
N SER A 258 -5.77 -32.81 -5.62
CA SER A 258 -6.18 -32.39 -6.96
C SER A 258 -7.06 -31.12 -6.96
N ASP A 259 -6.99 -30.33 -8.03
CA ASP A 259 -7.88 -29.16 -8.24
C ASP A 259 -9.30 -29.54 -8.71
N ASN A 260 -9.67 -30.83 -8.74
CA ASN A 260 -11.00 -31.27 -9.17
C ASN A 260 -12.06 -31.03 -8.08
N LYS A 261 -12.86 -29.97 -8.25
CA LYS A 261 -13.84 -29.53 -7.25
C LYS A 261 -15.04 -30.48 -7.11
N GLU A 262 -15.53 -31.06 -8.21
CA GLU A 262 -16.67 -31.98 -8.17
C GLU A 262 -16.30 -33.27 -7.44
N LEU A 263 -15.14 -33.85 -7.79
CA LEU A 263 -14.65 -35.06 -7.16
C LEU A 263 -14.33 -34.85 -5.67
N PHE A 264 -13.80 -33.69 -5.31
CA PHE A 264 -13.56 -33.30 -3.93
C PHE A 264 -14.85 -33.25 -3.09
N LEU A 265 -15.90 -32.59 -3.59
CA LEU A 265 -17.17 -32.49 -2.87
C LEU A 265 -17.87 -33.85 -2.77
N GLU A 266 -17.81 -34.66 -3.82
CA GLU A 266 -18.35 -36.01 -3.78
C GLU A 266 -17.57 -36.90 -2.82
N ALA A 267 -16.24 -36.77 -2.73
CA ALA A 267 -15.45 -37.50 -1.73
C ALA A 267 -15.84 -37.15 -0.30
N ILE A 268 -16.05 -35.86 0.01
CA ILE A 268 -16.58 -35.43 1.32
C ILE A 268 -17.94 -36.06 1.60
N ARG A 269 -18.84 -36.04 0.61
CA ARG A 269 -20.16 -36.66 0.73
C ARG A 269 -20.05 -38.17 1.00
N GLN A 270 -19.19 -38.89 0.29
CA GLN A 270 -19.01 -40.33 0.50
C GLN A 270 -18.43 -40.65 1.87
N ILE A 271 -17.53 -39.82 2.40
CA ILE A 271 -17.02 -39.95 3.78
C ILE A 271 -18.15 -39.88 4.79
N GLU A 272 -19.09 -38.95 4.62
CA GLU A 272 -20.24 -38.80 5.51
C GLU A 272 -21.28 -39.92 5.34
N LEU A 273 -21.44 -40.47 4.13
CA LEU A 273 -22.35 -41.58 3.85
C LEU A 273 -21.79 -42.93 4.32
N CYS A 274 -20.48 -43.15 4.19
CA CYS A 274 -19.80 -44.39 4.57
C CYS A 274 -19.53 -44.50 6.08
N LEU A 275 -20.06 -43.57 6.90
CA LEU A 275 -20.02 -43.71 8.35
C LEU A 275 -20.67 -45.03 8.75
N GLY A 276 -19.83 -46.00 9.15
CA GLY A 276 -20.26 -47.37 9.39
C GLY A 276 -21.32 -47.51 10.48
N THR A 277 -21.92 -48.71 10.57
CA THR A 277 -22.96 -49.04 11.55
C THR A 277 -22.45 -49.15 12.99
N SER A 278 -21.14 -49.31 13.19
CA SER A 278 -20.52 -49.36 14.51
C SER A 278 -20.59 -47.98 15.19
N ASP A 279 -21.34 -47.89 16.28
CA ASP A 279 -21.48 -46.63 17.04
C ASP A 279 -20.16 -46.10 17.60
N ARG A 280 -19.19 -46.98 17.84
CA ARG A 280 -17.85 -46.60 18.29
C ARG A 280 -17.07 -45.97 17.13
N PHE A 281 -17.06 -46.63 15.98
CA PHE A 281 -16.41 -46.13 14.76
C PHE A 281 -16.98 -44.77 14.35
N ARG A 282 -18.32 -44.70 14.23
CA ARG A 282 -19.04 -43.47 13.87
C ARG A 282 -18.69 -42.32 14.80
N ARG A 283 -18.69 -42.53 16.12
CA ARG A 283 -18.30 -41.49 17.09
C ARG A 283 -16.86 -41.02 16.91
N ALA A 284 -15.92 -41.93 16.70
CA ALA A 284 -14.51 -41.61 16.51
C ALA A 284 -14.29 -40.77 15.23
N VAL A 285 -14.88 -41.21 14.11
CA VAL A 285 -14.81 -40.49 12.84
C VAL A 285 -15.49 -39.13 12.93
N SER A 286 -16.71 -39.04 13.46
CA SER A 286 -17.40 -37.76 13.62
C SER A 286 -16.63 -36.78 14.50
N LYS A 287 -16.00 -37.26 15.58
CA LYS A 287 -15.14 -36.41 16.43
C LYS A 287 -13.95 -35.86 15.66
N LYS A 288 -13.31 -36.68 14.80
CA LYS A 288 -12.17 -36.28 13.97
C LYS A 288 -12.58 -35.31 12.87
N LEU A 289 -13.66 -35.59 12.13
CA LEU A 289 -14.25 -34.70 11.13
C LEU A 289 -14.64 -33.35 11.75
N TYR A 290 -15.30 -33.37 12.91
CA TYR A 290 -15.65 -32.13 13.61
C TYR A 290 -14.40 -31.32 13.98
N ALA A 291 -13.32 -31.96 14.43
CA ALA A 291 -12.07 -31.26 14.71
C ALA A 291 -11.46 -30.63 13.44
N ILE A 292 -11.49 -31.34 12.30
CA ILE A 292 -11.03 -30.82 11.00
C ILE A 292 -11.89 -29.62 10.58
N TYR A 293 -13.21 -29.76 10.56
CA TYR A 293 -14.14 -28.70 10.18
C TYR A 293 -14.02 -27.48 11.09
N HIS A 294 -13.93 -27.70 12.40
CA HIS A 294 -13.78 -26.63 13.38
C HIS A 294 -12.49 -25.82 13.18
N GLU A 295 -11.42 -26.48 12.74
CA GLU A 295 -10.18 -25.80 12.38
C GLU A 295 -10.30 -25.02 11.08
N VAL A 296 -10.87 -25.65 10.05
CA VAL A 296 -11.10 -25.06 8.72
C VAL A 296 -11.95 -23.79 8.84
N PHE A 297 -13.06 -23.83 9.56
CA PHE A 297 -13.97 -22.69 9.67
C PHE A 297 -13.42 -21.53 10.53
N ARG A 298 -12.29 -21.74 11.23
CA ARG A 298 -11.56 -20.65 11.88
C ARG A 298 -10.61 -19.92 10.96
N VAL A 299 -10.32 -20.47 9.77
CA VAL A 299 -9.52 -19.78 8.76
C VAL A 299 -10.27 -18.52 8.31
N PRO A 300 -9.67 -17.33 8.50
CA PRO A 300 -10.27 -16.08 8.05
C PRO A 300 -10.44 -16.06 6.53
N THR A 301 -11.61 -15.65 6.06
CA THR A 301 -11.98 -15.66 4.63
C THR A 301 -11.65 -14.33 3.97
N LEU A 302 -10.39 -13.90 4.08
CA LEU A 302 -9.96 -12.56 3.70
C LEU A 302 -10.22 -12.26 2.21
N GLU A 303 -9.94 -13.19 1.30
CA GLU A 303 -10.18 -13.04 -0.14
C GLU A 303 -11.66 -12.90 -0.47
N SER A 304 -12.56 -13.53 0.30
CA SER A 304 -14.02 -13.33 0.18
C SER A 304 -14.47 -11.93 0.57
N GLN A 305 -13.63 -11.20 1.30
CA GLN A 305 -13.81 -9.78 1.62
C GLN A 305 -12.91 -8.89 0.77
N ASN A 306 -12.32 -9.44 -0.30
CA ASN A 306 -11.33 -8.79 -1.16
C ASN A 306 -10.07 -8.27 -0.43
N LEU A 307 -9.76 -8.86 0.73
CA LEU A 307 -8.51 -8.66 1.45
C LEU A 307 -7.54 -9.76 1.00
N ILE A 308 -6.52 -9.37 0.25
CA ILE A 308 -5.63 -10.27 -0.46
C ILE A 308 -4.25 -10.20 0.22
N PRO A 309 -3.82 -11.25 0.94
CA PRO A 309 -2.46 -11.33 1.43
C PRO A 309 -1.47 -11.28 0.26
N VAL A 310 -0.57 -10.31 0.28
CA VAL A 310 0.39 -10.10 -0.78
C VAL A 310 1.54 -11.08 -0.61
N VAL A 311 1.93 -11.76 -1.68
CA VAL A 311 3.14 -12.60 -1.70
C VAL A 311 4.35 -11.68 -1.87
N LEU A 312 5.05 -11.42 -0.76
CA LEU A 312 6.20 -10.51 -0.69
C LEU A 312 7.53 -11.17 -1.09
N ASP A 313 7.63 -12.50 -0.95
CA ASP A 313 8.75 -13.30 -1.44
C ASP A 313 8.21 -14.26 -2.52
N ILE A 314 8.35 -13.84 -3.78
CA ILE A 314 7.77 -14.54 -4.95
C ILE A 314 8.41 -15.91 -5.15
N ASP A 315 9.73 -15.99 -5.00
CA ASP A 315 10.50 -17.22 -5.20
C ASP A 315 10.05 -18.32 -4.23
N ARG A 316 9.67 -17.92 -3.01
CA ARG A 316 9.23 -18.84 -1.95
C ARG A 316 7.73 -18.85 -1.73
N ARG A 317 6.98 -18.07 -2.50
CA ARG A 317 5.53 -17.86 -2.36
C ARG A 317 5.11 -17.49 -0.93
N SER A 318 5.92 -16.69 -0.24
CA SER A 318 5.65 -16.31 1.15
C SER A 318 4.96 -14.95 1.24
N THR A 319 3.92 -14.88 2.07
CA THR A 319 3.17 -13.64 2.37
C THR A 319 3.80 -12.82 3.50
N GLU A 320 4.87 -13.33 4.10
CA GLU A 320 5.58 -12.75 5.23
C GLU A 320 7.08 -12.74 4.95
N ILE A 321 7.72 -11.59 5.18
CA ILE A 321 9.18 -11.44 5.04
C ILE A 321 9.80 -10.95 6.35
N PRO A 322 11.06 -11.30 6.65
CA PRO A 322 11.78 -10.69 7.76
C PRO A 322 11.80 -9.16 7.65
N SER A 323 11.61 -8.46 8.77
CA SER A 323 11.64 -6.99 8.81
C SER A 323 13.05 -6.41 8.75
N GLU A 324 14.10 -7.23 8.62
CA GLU A 324 15.47 -6.74 8.47
C GLU A 324 15.60 -5.89 7.19
N MET A 325 16.32 -4.77 7.31
CA MET A 325 16.52 -3.80 6.25
C MET A 325 18.00 -3.68 5.88
N GLU A 326 18.26 -3.48 4.61
CA GLU A 326 19.58 -3.19 4.06
C GLU A 326 19.48 -1.95 3.18
N VAL A 327 20.25 -0.90 3.48
CA VAL A 327 20.34 0.26 2.59
C VAL A 327 21.16 -0.11 1.35
N SER A 328 20.59 0.13 0.17
CA SER A 328 21.20 -0.20 -1.12
C SER A 328 21.62 1.03 -1.91
N GLN A 329 21.05 2.20 -1.62
CA GLN A 329 21.35 3.46 -2.31
C GLN A 329 21.01 4.64 -1.40
N LEU A 330 21.82 5.71 -1.39
CA LEU A 330 21.60 6.90 -0.57
C LEU A 330 20.72 7.96 -1.25
N ILE A 331 20.87 8.16 -2.57
CA ILE A 331 20.16 9.21 -3.33
C ILE A 331 19.61 8.67 -4.67
N PRO A 332 18.27 8.55 -4.83
CA PRO A 332 17.27 8.55 -3.76
C PRO A 332 17.51 7.38 -2.80
N LEU A 333 17.08 7.54 -1.55
CA LEU A 333 17.25 6.50 -0.54
C LEU A 333 16.43 5.26 -0.93
N LYS A 334 17.12 4.15 -1.14
CA LYS A 334 16.51 2.84 -1.38
C LYS A 334 17.04 1.82 -0.40
N LEU A 335 16.17 0.88 -0.07
CA LEU A 335 16.52 -0.23 0.81
C LEU A 335 15.91 -1.52 0.31
N ARG A 336 16.49 -2.64 0.73
CA ARG A 336 15.95 -3.99 0.55
C ARG A 336 15.44 -4.48 1.90
N MET A 337 14.39 -5.30 1.86
CA MET A 337 13.84 -5.96 3.04
C MET A 337 13.81 -7.48 2.85
N GLY A 338 13.55 -8.20 3.94
CA GLY A 338 13.31 -9.63 3.88
C GLY A 338 14.57 -10.47 4.04
N ARG A 339 14.52 -11.67 3.47
CA ARG A 339 15.60 -12.64 3.65
C ARG A 339 16.87 -12.24 2.93
N ASP A 340 16.78 -11.55 1.79
CA ASP A 340 17.94 -11.02 1.09
C ASP A 340 18.76 -10.10 1.99
N ALA A 341 18.12 -9.11 2.62
CA ALA A 341 18.77 -8.20 3.55
C ALA A 341 19.42 -8.96 4.72
N ARG A 342 18.73 -9.96 5.27
CA ARG A 342 19.25 -10.81 6.35
C ARG A 342 20.45 -11.66 5.94
N ASP A 343 20.37 -12.28 4.78
CA ASP A 343 21.41 -13.18 4.28
C ASP A 343 22.64 -12.36 3.83
N ASN A 344 22.44 -11.16 3.27
CA ASN A 344 23.49 -10.18 2.98
C ASN A 344 24.16 -9.69 4.26
N ARG A 345 23.40 -9.39 5.32
CA ARG A 345 23.95 -9.04 6.63
C ARG A 345 24.85 -10.14 7.19
N LYS A 346 24.40 -11.39 7.14
CA LYS A 346 25.21 -12.55 7.59
C LYS A 346 26.49 -12.70 6.77
N LYS A 347 26.41 -12.55 5.45
CA LYS A 347 27.58 -12.58 4.55
C LYS A 347 28.55 -11.44 4.88
N ALA A 348 28.05 -10.22 5.07
CA ALA A 348 28.88 -9.06 5.42
C ALA A 348 29.59 -9.25 6.76
N ILE A 349 28.90 -9.80 7.78
CA ILE A 349 29.51 -10.14 9.08
C ILE A 349 30.59 -11.22 8.91
N ALA A 350 30.33 -12.26 8.12
CA ALA A 350 31.30 -13.32 7.84
C ALA A 350 32.53 -12.80 7.05
N GLN A 351 32.34 -11.77 6.21
CA GLN A 351 33.37 -11.09 5.45
C GLN A 351 33.99 -9.88 6.19
N GLY A 352 33.64 -9.65 7.46
CA GLY A 352 34.04 -8.50 8.28
C GLY A 352 35.54 -8.35 8.54
N THR A 353 36.38 -9.18 7.93
CA THR A 353 37.83 -8.99 7.79
C THR A 353 38.22 -8.01 6.67
N THR A 354 37.35 -7.72 5.70
CA THR A 354 37.64 -6.83 4.55
C THR A 354 36.82 -5.54 4.50
N VAL A 355 35.64 -5.51 5.14
CA VAL A 355 34.76 -4.32 5.22
C VAL A 355 34.71 -3.85 6.66
N SER A 356 34.77 -2.52 6.90
CA SER A 356 34.80 -2.00 8.26
C SER A 356 33.53 -2.36 9.03
N VAL A 357 33.66 -2.77 10.29
CA VAL A 357 32.51 -3.09 11.16
C VAL A 357 31.54 -1.90 11.27
N LYS A 358 32.07 -0.66 11.19
CA LYS A 358 31.29 0.58 11.19
C LYS A 358 30.34 0.65 9.99
N GLU A 359 30.81 0.29 8.81
CA GLU A 359 30.01 0.27 7.58
C GLU A 359 28.88 -0.75 7.67
N ILE A 360 29.17 -1.97 8.13
CA ILE A 360 28.16 -3.04 8.30
C ILE A 360 27.04 -2.58 9.26
N ILE A 361 27.40 -1.99 10.41
CA ILE A 361 26.41 -1.51 11.39
C ILE A 361 25.56 -0.35 10.82
N SER A 362 26.16 0.48 9.97
CA SER A 362 25.48 1.63 9.37
C SER A 362 24.57 1.28 8.19
N ARG A 363 24.85 0.18 7.47
CA ARG A 363 24.11 -0.27 6.29
C ARG A 363 22.92 -1.16 6.63
N PHE A 364 23.06 -2.01 7.64
CA PHE A 364 22.06 -3.01 8.01
C PHE A 364 21.28 -2.59 9.24
N HIS A 365 19.96 -2.53 9.11
CA HIS A 365 19.05 -2.12 10.16
C HIS A 365 18.06 -3.24 10.53
N HIS A 366 17.59 -3.19 11.77
CA HIS A 366 16.46 -4.01 12.23
C HIS A 366 15.13 -3.53 11.60
N SER A 367 14.00 -4.00 12.14
CA SER A 367 12.66 -3.60 11.71
C SER A 367 12.42 -2.08 11.72
N PRO A 368 11.71 -1.53 10.70
CA PRO A 368 11.18 -0.15 10.70
C PRO A 368 10.47 0.21 12.01
N LYS A 369 9.81 -0.78 12.62
CA LYS A 369 9.09 -0.62 13.89
C LYS A 369 9.94 0.01 14.99
N ARG A 370 11.23 -0.31 15.04
CA ARG A 370 12.15 0.20 16.07
C ARG A 370 12.47 1.68 15.93
N TYR A 371 12.11 2.29 14.81
CA TYR A 371 12.43 3.67 14.51
C TYR A 371 11.19 4.59 14.59
N PHE A 372 9.97 4.05 14.64
CA PHE A 372 8.76 4.89 14.77
C PHE A 372 8.82 5.79 16.01
N GLY A 373 8.43 7.05 15.82
CA GLY A 373 8.40 8.07 16.88
C GLY A 373 9.77 8.60 17.29
N GLN A 374 10.86 8.20 16.63
CA GLN A 374 12.20 8.71 16.91
C GLN A 374 12.56 9.87 15.98
N ASP A 375 12.89 11.01 16.57
CA ASP A 375 13.43 12.16 15.83
C ASP A 375 14.96 12.20 15.98
N ARG A 376 15.64 11.36 15.18
CA ARG A 376 17.11 11.31 15.12
C ARG A 376 17.61 11.05 13.71
N SER A 377 18.84 11.47 13.46
CA SER A 377 19.62 11.06 12.30
C SER A 377 20.73 10.10 12.71
N PHE A 378 21.20 9.32 11.75
CA PHE A 378 22.37 8.49 11.92
C PHE A 378 23.16 8.44 10.60
N PRO A 379 24.49 8.31 10.67
CA PRO A 379 25.32 8.20 9.47
C PRO A 379 25.14 6.83 8.85
N ILE A 380 24.93 6.79 7.53
CA ILE A 380 24.98 5.58 6.72
C ILE A 380 26.22 5.68 5.84
N ILE A 381 27.04 4.63 5.89
CA ILE A 381 28.26 4.51 5.08
C ILE A 381 28.00 3.46 4.01
N LEU A 382 28.19 3.84 2.75
CA LEU A 382 28.04 2.95 1.60
C LEU A 382 29.09 3.29 0.55
N GLU A 383 29.99 2.35 0.25
CA GLU A 383 31.01 2.53 -0.81
C GLU A 383 31.80 3.86 -0.70
N GLU A 384 32.26 4.18 0.50
CA GLU A 384 33.01 5.41 0.88
C GLU A 384 32.19 6.70 1.03
N ASP A 385 30.91 6.72 0.63
CA ASP A 385 30.00 7.84 0.90
C ASP A 385 29.40 7.74 2.30
N GLU A 386 29.46 8.82 3.08
CA GLU A 386 28.82 8.95 4.41
C GLU A 386 27.73 10.03 4.36
N GLU A 387 26.47 9.63 4.47
CA GLU A 387 25.33 10.56 4.53
C GLU A 387 24.56 10.38 5.84
N ASN A 388 24.19 11.49 6.48
CA ASN A 388 23.31 11.45 7.64
C ASN A 388 21.85 11.36 7.20
N ILE A 389 21.21 10.23 7.49
CA ILE A 389 19.83 9.97 7.09
C ILE A 389 18.92 10.12 8.31
N GLN A 390 17.83 10.85 8.14
CA GLN A 390 16.76 10.94 9.12
C GLN A 390 15.98 9.63 9.18
N VAL A 391 15.59 9.22 10.39
CA VAL A 391 14.72 8.06 10.63
C VAL A 391 13.48 8.04 9.72
N ASN A 392 12.82 9.18 9.54
CA ASN A 392 11.62 9.27 8.70
C ASN A 392 11.90 8.90 7.24
N ARG A 393 13.07 9.26 6.69
CA ARG A 393 13.46 8.86 5.33
C ARG A 393 13.70 7.34 5.25
N LEU A 394 14.31 6.74 6.27
CA LEU A 394 14.48 5.27 6.32
C LEU A 394 13.12 4.55 6.34
N ILE A 395 12.18 5.03 7.16
CA ILE A 395 10.82 4.46 7.24
C ILE A 395 10.09 4.62 5.89
N GLN A 396 10.18 5.80 5.27
CA GLN A 396 9.60 6.04 3.94
C GLN A 396 10.18 5.10 2.87
N ALA A 397 11.49 4.85 2.91
CA ALA A 397 12.13 3.89 2.00
C ALA A 397 11.65 2.45 2.26
N ALA A 398 11.39 2.08 3.52
CA ALA A 398 10.80 0.78 3.85
C ALA A 398 9.37 0.62 3.32
N TRP A 399 8.57 1.70 3.40
CA TRP A 399 7.23 1.72 2.82
C TRP A 399 7.28 1.58 1.30
N ALA A 400 8.17 2.34 0.65
CA ALA A 400 8.37 2.27 -0.80
C ALA A 400 8.73 0.84 -1.24
N GLN A 401 9.61 0.16 -0.50
CA GLN A 401 9.98 -1.23 -0.79
C GLN A 401 8.79 -2.19 -0.69
N LEU A 402 7.94 -2.09 0.33
CA LEU A 402 6.76 -2.95 0.44
C LEU A 402 5.72 -2.66 -0.64
N ILE A 403 5.58 -1.40 -1.05
CA ILE A 403 4.71 -1.00 -2.17
C ILE A 403 5.24 -1.59 -3.49
N GLU A 404 6.55 -1.53 -3.72
CA GLU A 404 7.19 -2.12 -4.91
C GLU A 404 6.99 -3.64 -4.98
N LEU A 405 7.21 -4.35 -3.86
CA LEU A 405 6.92 -5.79 -3.77
C LEU A 405 5.44 -6.12 -4.04
N THR A 406 4.54 -5.24 -3.61
CA THR A 406 3.10 -5.43 -3.84
C THR A 406 2.72 -5.22 -5.31
N GLU A 407 3.33 -4.23 -5.96
CA GLU A 407 3.12 -3.99 -7.39
C GLU A 407 3.71 -5.13 -8.23
N ASP A 408 4.90 -5.63 -7.87
CA ASP A 408 5.50 -6.82 -8.48
C ASP A 408 4.58 -8.04 -8.36
N TYR A 409 3.96 -8.26 -7.19
CA TYR A 409 2.99 -9.32 -7.00
C TYR A 409 1.76 -9.15 -7.91
N ARG A 410 1.17 -7.95 -7.94
CA ARG A 410 0.01 -7.64 -8.79
C ARG A 410 0.26 -7.91 -10.27
N GLN A 411 1.43 -7.54 -10.77
CA GLN A 411 1.78 -7.69 -12.19
C GLN A 411 1.99 -9.16 -12.59
N ARG A 412 2.38 -10.02 -11.64
CA ARG A 412 2.70 -11.43 -11.90
C ARG A 412 1.61 -12.40 -11.49
N ALA A 413 0.66 -11.95 -10.69
CA ALA A 413 -0.38 -12.80 -10.14
C ALA A 413 -1.36 -13.27 -11.23
N ARG A 414 -1.88 -14.49 -11.07
CA ARG A 414 -2.89 -15.08 -11.98
C ARG A 414 -4.25 -14.36 -11.89
N ARG A 415 -4.53 -13.68 -10.78
CA ARG A 415 -5.75 -12.90 -10.55
C ARG A 415 -5.62 -11.51 -11.19
N ARG A 416 -6.71 -10.99 -11.73
CA ARG A 416 -6.77 -9.60 -12.20
C ARG A 416 -6.99 -8.66 -11.01
N PHE A 417 -6.13 -7.65 -10.91
CA PHE A 417 -6.23 -6.57 -9.93
C PHE A 417 -6.72 -5.29 -10.62
N SER A 418 -7.35 -4.40 -9.86
CA SER A 418 -7.63 -3.05 -10.31
C SER A 418 -6.34 -2.31 -10.63
N GLU A 419 -6.30 -1.59 -11.75
CA GLU A 419 -5.15 -0.76 -12.10
C GLU A 419 -5.09 0.51 -11.26
N GLY A 420 -3.86 1.01 -11.08
CA GLY A 420 -3.62 2.34 -10.54
C GLY A 420 -2.53 2.40 -9.48
N ASP A 421 -2.15 3.63 -9.14
CA ASP A 421 -1.13 3.96 -8.14
C ASP A 421 -1.72 3.87 -6.74
N PHE A 422 -0.93 3.32 -5.81
CA PHE A 422 -1.27 3.27 -4.39
C PHE A 422 -1.13 4.66 -3.76
N LEU A 423 -2.26 5.29 -3.44
CA LEU A 423 -2.31 6.58 -2.76
C LEU A 423 -2.82 6.48 -1.32
N THR A 424 -3.17 5.29 -0.86
CA THR A 424 -3.75 5.07 0.47
C THR A 424 -3.20 3.79 1.07
N ALA A 425 -2.56 3.93 2.22
CA ALA A 425 -2.08 2.83 3.03
C ALA A 425 -2.54 3.01 4.48
N VAL A 426 -2.98 1.92 5.09
CA VAL A 426 -3.18 1.76 6.53
C VAL A 426 -1.91 1.11 7.05
N VAL A 427 -1.18 1.81 7.91
CA VAL A 427 0.05 1.28 8.48
C VAL A 427 -0.24 0.83 9.90
N THR A 428 -0.09 -0.46 10.15
CA THR A 428 -0.15 -1.02 11.51
C THR A 428 1.26 -1.28 12.01
N TYR A 429 1.45 -1.01 13.29
CA TYR A 429 2.62 -1.42 14.03
C TYR A 429 2.12 -1.70 15.45
N PRO A 430 2.17 -2.95 15.93
CA PRO A 430 1.66 -3.25 17.26
C PRO A 430 2.52 -2.54 18.31
N THR A 431 2.01 -1.50 18.95
CA THR A 431 2.63 -0.90 20.12
C THR A 431 2.59 -1.92 21.26
N VAL A 432 3.73 -2.23 21.86
CA VAL A 432 3.79 -2.88 23.19
C VAL A 432 3.71 -1.79 24.23
#